data_AF-A0A947HHM7-F1
#
_entry.id   AF-A0A947HHM7-F1
#
_cell.length_a   1.000
_cell.length_b   1.000
_cell.length_c   1.000
_cell.angle_alpha   90.00
_cell.angle_beta   90.00
_cell.angle_gamma   90.00
#
_symmetry.space_group_name_H-M   'P 1'
#
loop_
_entity.id
_entity.type
_entity.pdbx_description
1 polymer ?
#
loop_
_entity_poly.entity_id
_entity_poly.type
_entity_poly.pdbx_seq_one_letter_code
_entity_poly.pdbx_strand_id
1 'polypeptide(L)'
;MTKPRKVHLGSLTVGRCFYREPPPPPDGGDWENTPSRLGSPIADPRNLFRVDAPGESVNVTSAAGETTSFPSDLLVVEVPRAGFDRAKNLTRLG
;
A
#
# COMPACT_ATOMS: atom_id res chain seq x y z
N MET A 1 1.16 5.11 19.22
CA MET A 1 0.98 4.43 17.92
C MET A 1 0.15 5.35 17.03
N THR A 2 0.76 5.93 15.99
CA THR A 2 0.08 6.82 15.05
C THR A 2 -0.96 5.99 14.29
N LYS A 3 -2.23 6.41 14.33
CA LYS A 3 -3.28 5.71 13.58
C LYS A 3 -2.93 5.71 12.09
N PRO A 4 -3.17 4.60 11.36
CA PRO A 4 -2.95 4.54 9.93
C PRO A 4 -3.84 5.57 9.24
N ARG A 5 -3.24 6.47 8.46
CA ARG A 5 -3.95 7.57 7.80
C ARG A 5 -4.11 7.24 6.31
N LYS A 6 -5.35 7.34 5.81
CA LYS A 6 -5.62 7.35 4.37
C LYS A 6 -5.18 8.69 3.79
N VAL A 7 -4.38 8.66 2.74
CA VAL A 7 -3.83 9.82 2.03
C VAL A 7 -3.95 9.60 0.53
N HIS A 8 -3.97 10.67 -0.25
CA HIS A 8 -3.91 10.56 -1.71
C HIS A 8 -2.50 10.14 -2.13
N LEU A 9 -2.38 9.22 -3.07
CA LEU A 9 -1.10 8.72 -3.57
C LEU A 9 -0.24 9.84 -4.14
N GLY A 10 -0.83 10.80 -4.83
CA GLY A 10 -0.15 11.98 -5.38
C GLY A 10 0.44 12.90 -4.32
N SER A 11 0.04 12.78 -3.05
CA SER A 11 0.66 13.52 -1.94
C SER A 11 1.94 12.87 -1.41
N LEU A 12 2.24 11.62 -1.81
CA LEU A 12 3.41 10.89 -1.37
C LEU A 12 4.63 11.25 -2.23
N THR A 13 5.74 11.57 -1.56
CA THR A 13 7.03 11.81 -2.22
C THR A 13 7.76 10.51 -2.57
N VAL A 14 8.73 10.58 -3.48
CA VAL A 14 9.62 9.46 -3.81
C VAL A 14 10.20 8.83 -2.54
N GLY A 15 10.20 7.50 -2.49
CA GLY A 15 10.69 6.71 -1.36
C GLY A 15 9.69 6.50 -0.23
N ARG A 16 8.52 7.15 -0.25
CA ARG A 16 7.42 6.85 0.69
C ARG A 16 6.79 5.50 0.36
N CYS A 17 6.36 4.79 1.40
CA CYS A 17 5.74 3.49 1.30
C CYS A 17 4.26 3.58 1.67
N PHE A 18 3.44 2.80 0.99
CA PHE A 18 2.02 2.74 1.26
C PHE A 18 1.47 1.33 1.05
N TYR A 19 0.32 1.09 1.66
CA TYR A 19 -0.49 -0.09 1.46
C TYR A 19 -1.72 0.28 0.63
N ARG A 20 -2.01 -0.55 -0.38
CA ARG A 20 -3.25 -0.48 -1.15
C ARG A 20 -4.18 -1.58 -0.66
N GLU A 21 -5.34 -1.20 -0.14
CA GLU A 21 -6.41 -2.16 0.17
C GLU A 21 -6.87 -2.81 -1.14
N PRO A 22 -7.03 -4.15 -1.21
CA PRO A 22 -7.59 -4.79 -2.39
C PRO A 22 -9.00 -4.24 -2.67
N PRO A 23 -9.43 -4.15 -3.94
CA PRO A 23 -10.81 -3.78 -4.24
C PRO A 23 -11.76 -4.74 -3.53
N PRO A 24 -12.92 -4.26 -3.07
CA PRO A 24 -13.89 -5.13 -2.43
C PRO A 24 -14.26 -6.28 -3.37
N PRO A 25 -14.55 -7.48 -2.85
CA PRO A 25 -15.17 -8.50 -3.64
C PRO A 25 -16.49 -7.97 -4.23
N PRO A 26 -16.90 -8.45 -5.43
CA PRO A 26 -18.04 -7.93 -6.16
C PRO A 26 -19.38 -8.02 -5.40
N ASP A 27 -19.45 -8.81 -4.32
CA ASP A 27 -20.65 -9.04 -3.50
C ASP A 27 -21.02 -7.90 -2.53
N GLY A 28 -20.52 -6.67 -2.73
CA GLY A 28 -20.98 -5.50 -1.97
C GLY A 28 -20.69 -5.57 -0.47
N GLY A 29 -19.63 -6.30 -0.08
CA GLY A 29 -19.21 -6.45 1.30
C GLY A 29 -18.97 -5.09 1.98
N ASP A 30 -19.65 -4.90 3.10
CA ASP A 30 -19.68 -3.68 3.92
C ASP A 30 -18.26 -3.14 4.22
N TRP A 31 -17.86 -2.09 3.49
CA TRP A 31 -16.54 -1.47 3.58
C TRP A 31 -16.32 -0.68 4.87
N GLU A 32 -17.42 -0.26 5.53
CA GLU A 32 -17.39 0.42 6.83
C GLU A 32 -17.17 -0.56 7.99
N ASN A 33 -17.60 -1.82 7.83
CA ASN A 33 -17.44 -2.89 8.83
C ASN A 33 -16.33 -3.88 8.51
N THR A 34 -15.66 -3.76 7.36
CA THR A 34 -14.44 -4.53 7.14
C THR A 34 -13.44 -3.98 8.13
N PRO A 35 -13.06 -4.74 9.18
CA PRO A 35 -12.13 -4.22 10.16
C PRO A 35 -10.93 -3.79 9.35
N SER A 36 -10.57 -2.52 9.50
CA SER A 36 -9.23 -2.03 9.24
C SER A 36 -8.29 -2.97 10.01
N ARG A 37 -7.97 -4.13 9.44
CA ARG A 37 -7.11 -5.16 10.01
C ARG A 37 -5.67 -4.69 9.88
N LEU A 38 -5.45 -3.44 10.27
CA LEU A 38 -4.20 -2.85 10.67
C LEU A 38 -3.67 -3.47 11.98
N GLY A 39 -4.35 -4.49 12.51
CA GLY A 39 -3.83 -5.45 13.47
C GLY A 39 -3.27 -6.75 12.87
N SER A 40 -3.41 -7.01 11.56
CA SER A 40 -2.76 -8.17 10.92
C SER A 40 -1.35 -7.77 10.47
N PRO A 41 -0.30 -8.42 10.99
CA PRO A 41 1.08 -8.09 10.69
C PRO A 41 1.35 -8.46 9.23
N ILE A 42 1.56 -7.44 8.40
CA ILE A 42 2.02 -7.56 7.02
C ILE A 42 0.92 -8.12 6.12
N ALA A 43 0.04 -7.21 5.71
CA ALA A 43 -0.79 -7.40 4.55
C ALA A 43 0.11 -7.73 3.34
N ASP A 44 -0.36 -8.66 2.51
CA ASP A 44 0.32 -9.25 1.35
C ASP A 44 1.39 -8.32 0.72
N PRO A 45 2.65 -8.78 0.55
CA PRO A 45 3.72 -7.97 -0.04
C PRO A 45 3.40 -7.44 -1.45
N ARG A 46 2.45 -8.05 -2.18
CA ARG A 46 1.95 -7.54 -3.46
C ARG A 46 1.11 -6.28 -3.32
N ASN A 47 0.59 -6.00 -2.13
CA ASN A 47 -0.24 -4.84 -1.82
C ASN A 47 0.53 -3.73 -1.08
N LEU A 48 1.82 -3.94 -0.85
CA LEU A 48 2.73 -2.94 -0.27
C LEU A 48 3.62 -2.36 -1.37
N PHE A 49 3.63 -1.04 -1.48
CA PHE A 49 4.28 -0.33 -2.57
C PHE A 49 5.18 0.79 -2.05
N ARG A 50 6.16 1.16 -2.87
CA ARG A 50 7.03 2.33 -2.70
C ARG A 50 6.86 3.26 -3.90
N VAL A 51 6.77 4.56 -3.67
CA VAL A 51 6.75 5.57 -4.73
C VAL A 51 8.14 5.71 -5.36
N ASP A 52 8.24 5.53 -6.67
CA ASP A 52 9.49 5.72 -7.43
C ASP A 52 9.49 7.04 -8.21
N ALA A 53 8.35 7.43 -8.79
CA ALA A 53 8.22 8.72 -9.48
C ALA A 53 6.81 9.32 -9.32
N PRO A 54 6.67 10.57 -8.85
CA PRO A 54 5.39 11.26 -8.79
C PRO A 54 4.98 11.76 -10.18
N GLY A 55 3.67 11.88 -10.40
CA GLY A 55 3.08 12.35 -11.66
C GLY A 55 1.55 12.19 -11.63
N GLU A 56 0.86 12.47 -12.74
CA GLU A 56 -0.58 12.19 -12.87
C GLU A 56 -0.87 10.68 -12.66
N SER A 57 0.02 9.84 -13.18
CA SER A 57 0.17 8.44 -12.80
C SER A 57 1.45 8.28 -11.99
N VAL A 58 1.31 7.88 -10.72
CA VAL A 58 2.43 7.67 -9.80
C VAL A 58 3.02 6.29 -10.04
N ASN A 59 4.29 6.25 -10.42
CA ASN A 59 5.03 5.00 -10.62
C ASN A 59 5.46 4.45 -9.26
N VAL A 60 5.21 3.17 -9.06
CA VAL A 60 5.43 2.49 -7.78
C VAL A 60 6.00 1.09 -7.97
N THR A 61 6.77 0.63 -6.98
CA THR A 61 7.31 -0.74 -6.94
C THR A 61 6.76 -1.46 -5.74
N SER A 62 6.21 -2.66 -5.93
CA SER A 62 5.72 -3.52 -4.86
C SER A 62 6.86 -4.12 -4.04
N ALA A 63 6.58 -4.59 -2.82
CA ALA A 63 7.57 -5.32 -2.02
C ALA A 63 7.97 -6.67 -2.65
N ALA A 64 7.17 -7.18 -3.60
CA ALA A 64 7.49 -8.33 -4.44
C ALA A 64 8.44 -7.98 -5.62
N GLY A 65 8.73 -6.70 -5.86
CA GLY A 65 9.59 -6.24 -6.95
C GLY A 65 8.87 -5.97 -8.27
N GLU A 66 7.53 -5.94 -8.26
CA GLU A 66 6.72 -5.63 -9.45
C GLU A 66 6.51 -4.13 -9.56
N THR A 67 6.82 -3.55 -10.72
CA THR A 67 6.60 -2.13 -11.00
C THR A 67 5.24 -1.92 -11.65
N THR A 68 4.47 -0.95 -11.16
CA THR A 68 3.18 -0.57 -11.72
C THR A 68 2.93 0.93 -11.54
N SER A 69 1.85 1.43 -12.12
CA SER A 69 1.46 2.84 -12.01
C SER A 69 0.02 2.94 -11.54
N PHE A 70 -0.23 3.85 -10.61
CA PHE A 70 -1.56 4.12 -10.08
C PHE A 70 -1.93 5.60 -10.29
N PRO A 71 -3.22 5.93 -10.41
CA PRO A 71 -3.62 7.31 -10.54
C PRO A 71 -3.36 8.07 -9.24
N SER A 72 -2.96 9.34 -9.36
CA SER A 72 -2.52 10.17 -8.22
C SER A 72 -3.63 10.48 -7.20
N ASP A 73 -4.89 10.41 -7.59
CA ASP A 73 -6.06 10.60 -6.72
C ASP A 73 -6.39 9.38 -5.87
N LEU A 74 -5.78 8.21 -6.13
CA LEU A 74 -6.01 6.98 -5.39
C LEU A 74 -5.75 7.16 -3.90
N LEU A 75 -6.72 6.74 -3.07
CA LEU A 75 -6.57 6.72 -1.62
C LEU A 75 -5.78 5.49 -1.19
N VAL A 76 -4.70 5.72 -0.43
CA VAL A 76 -3.78 4.71 0.06
C VAL A 76 -3.50 4.92 1.54
N VAL A 77 -3.03 3.88 2.23
CA VAL A 77 -2.61 4.00 3.64
C VAL A 77 -1.11 4.16 3.69
N GLU A 78 -0.62 5.32 4.15
CA GLU A 78 0.83 5.50 4.33
C GLU A 78 1.34 4.55 5.42
N VAL A 79 2.43 3.85 5.14
CA VAL A 79 3.08 2.93 6.08
C VAL A 79 4.54 3.31 6.31
N PRO A 80 5.09 3.05 7.51
CA PRO A 80 6.52 3.20 7.74
C PRO A 80 7.34 2.32 6.81
N ARG A 81 8.49 2.83 6.35
CA ARG A 81 9.43 2.05 5.52
C ARG A 81 9.82 0.71 6.14
N ALA A 82 9.93 0.64 7.47
CA ALA A 82 10.18 -0.61 8.20
C ALA A 82 9.13 -1.70 7.91
N GLY A 83 7.88 -1.31 7.67
CA GLY A 83 6.82 -2.24 7.26
C GLY A 83 7.05 -2.80 5.85
N PHE A 84 7.48 -1.96 4.91
CA PHE A 84 7.82 -2.37 3.55
C PHE A 84 9.05 -3.28 3.51
N ASP A 85 10.13 -2.93 4.23
CA ASP A 85 11.36 -3.74 4.27
C ASP A 85 11.11 -5.13 4.87
N ARG A 86 10.24 -5.22 5.88
CA ARG A 86 9.83 -6.50 6.46
C ARG A 86 9.07 -7.38 5.46
N ALA A 87 8.17 -6.79 4.68
CA ALA A 87 7.43 -7.50 3.63
C ALA A 87 8.35 -7.99 2.51
N LYS A 88 9.33 -7.17 2.10
CA LYS A 88 10.34 -7.53 1.11
C LYS A 88 11.24 -8.69 1.55
N ASN A 89 11.50 -8.81 2.85
CA ASN A 89 12.26 -9.94 3.38
C ASN A 89 11.43 -11.23 3.41
N LEU A 90 10.11 -11.14 3.61
CA LEU A 90 9.23 -12.30 3.57
C LEU A 90 9.10 -12.89 2.15
N THR A 91 9.03 -12.05 1.12
CA THR A 91 9.01 -12.52 -0.29
C THR A 91 10.29 -13.22 -0.73
N ARG A 92 11.43 -12.97 -0.06
CA ARG A 92 12.70 -13.64 -0.36
C ARG A 92 12.86 -15.01 0.28
N LEU A 93 12.02 -15.34 1.26
CA LEU A 93 12.09 -16.60 2.03
C LEU A 93 11.03 -17.62 1.60
N GLY A 94 10.10 -17.21 0.74
CA GLY A 94 9.03 -18.06 0.19
C GLY A 94 9.37 -18.65 -1.16
#